data_AF-A0A414Q1H6-F1
#
_entry.id   AF-A0A414Q1H6-F1
#
_cell.length_a   1.000
_cell.length_b   1.000
_cell.length_c   1.000
_cell.angle_alpha   90.00
_cell.angle_beta   90.00
_cell.angle_gamma   90.00
#
_symmetry.space_group_name_H-M   'P 1'
#
loop_
_entity.id
_entity.type
_entity.pdbx_description
1 polymer ?
#
loop_
_entity_poly.entity_id
_entity_poly.type
_entity_poly.pdbx_seq_one_letter_code
_entity_poly.pdbx_strand_id
1 'polypeptide(L)'
;MGTEHQSKVVKSLFDGFYHLYPSLEQQWAYYARYIDFMLRELASQPYLDLRSLIGHKDYFILSTNVDTQAEKTFPDERTCNYQGSFAHLQCKQPCCDELFDASPYVERMLAGMAGFEVLSEDIPRCPHCGWQLVPWVRDDTFLQGGA
;
A
#
# COMPACT_ATOMS: atom_id res chain seq x y z
N MET A 1 -1.12 11.92 -38.01
CA MET A 1 -2.00 10.77 -37.75
C MET A 1 -1.72 10.33 -36.33
N GLY A 2 -2.62 10.67 -35.41
CA GLY A 2 -2.44 10.41 -33.98
C GLY A 2 -2.42 8.91 -33.71
N THR A 3 -1.42 8.46 -32.99
CA THR A 3 -1.40 7.13 -32.40
C THR A 3 -2.51 7.09 -31.35
N GLU A 4 -3.60 6.38 -31.62
CA GLU A 4 -4.60 6.04 -30.63
C GLU A 4 -3.89 5.34 -29.47
N HIS A 5 -3.76 6.04 -28.35
CA HIS A 5 -3.35 5.44 -27.09
C HIS A 5 -4.53 4.55 -26.67
N GLN A 6 -4.48 3.26 -27.04
CA GLN A 6 -5.41 2.28 -26.48
C GLN A 6 -5.25 2.37 -24.96
N SER A 7 -6.25 2.92 -24.28
CA SER A 7 -6.31 2.89 -22.82
C SER A 7 -6.26 1.42 -22.42
N LYS A 8 -5.12 0.96 -21.90
CA LYS A 8 -5.02 -0.40 -21.35
C LYS A 8 -6.05 -0.48 -20.23
N VAL A 9 -7.08 -1.29 -20.43
CA VAL A 9 -8.09 -1.56 -19.40
C VAL A 9 -7.37 -2.24 -18.25
N VAL A 10 -7.41 -1.62 -17.07
CA VAL A 10 -6.92 -2.22 -15.82
C VAL A 10 -7.77 -3.45 -15.52
N LYS A 11 -7.13 -4.64 -15.47
CA LYS A 11 -7.84 -5.93 -15.35
C LYS A 11 -7.96 -6.42 -13.91
N SER A 12 -7.14 -5.91 -13.01
CA SER A 12 -7.13 -6.28 -11.59
C SER A 12 -6.54 -5.15 -10.74
N LEU A 13 -6.70 -5.24 -9.42
CA LEU A 13 -6.10 -4.28 -8.50
C LEU A 13 -4.56 -4.25 -8.61
N PHE A 14 -3.95 -5.42 -8.79
CA PHE A 14 -2.51 -5.54 -8.96
C PHE A 14 -2.03 -5.01 -10.32
N ASP A 15 -2.79 -5.22 -11.39
CA ASP A 15 -2.51 -4.64 -12.71
C ASP A 15 -2.54 -3.11 -12.67
N GLY A 16 -3.49 -2.53 -11.93
CA GLY A 16 -3.53 -1.10 -11.68
C GLY A 16 -2.35 -0.61 -10.83
N PHE A 17 -1.94 -1.38 -9.82
CA PHE A 17 -0.81 -1.00 -8.97
C PHE A 17 0.51 -0.81 -9.75
N TYR A 18 0.77 -1.67 -10.75
CA TYR A 18 1.94 -1.58 -11.64
C TYR A 18 1.66 -0.87 -12.97
N HIS A 19 0.50 -0.23 -13.11
CA HIS A 19 0.17 0.48 -14.33
C HIS A 19 1.04 1.74 -14.52
N LEU A 20 1.37 2.05 -15.77
CA LEU A 20 2.09 3.26 -16.13
C LEU A 20 1.11 4.42 -16.32
N TYR A 21 0.88 5.16 -15.24
CA TYR A 21 0.00 6.33 -15.26
C TYR A 21 0.66 7.53 -15.97
N PRO A 22 -0.12 8.37 -16.67
CA PRO A 22 0.34 9.61 -17.29
C PRO A 22 0.97 10.62 -16.31
N SER A 23 0.57 10.61 -15.04
CA SER A 23 1.07 11.51 -14.00
C SER A 23 1.06 10.86 -12.62
N LEU A 24 1.79 11.48 -11.69
CA LEU A 24 1.79 11.06 -10.28
C LEU A 24 0.44 11.34 -9.63
N GLU A 25 -0.25 12.40 -10.04
CA GLU A 25 -1.58 12.75 -9.57
C GLU A 25 -2.59 11.64 -9.88
N GLN A 26 -2.51 11.06 -11.07
CA GLN A 26 -3.37 9.93 -11.47
C GLN A 26 -2.94 8.62 -10.79
N GLN A 27 -1.64 8.37 -10.67
CA GLN A 27 -1.12 7.21 -9.95
C GLN A 27 -1.56 7.21 -8.48
N TRP A 28 -1.40 8.34 -7.79
CA TRP A 28 -1.79 8.49 -6.39
C TRP A 28 -3.29 8.53 -6.20
N ALA A 29 -4.08 8.99 -7.16
CA ALA A 29 -5.53 8.83 -7.11
C ALA A 29 -5.94 7.35 -7.11
N TYR A 30 -5.25 6.52 -7.90
CA TYR A 30 -5.46 5.07 -7.86
C TYR A 30 -4.96 4.45 -6.55
N TYR A 31 -3.74 4.77 -6.12
CA TYR A 31 -3.18 4.25 -4.87
C TYR A 31 -4.02 4.63 -3.67
N ALA A 32 -4.50 5.87 -3.56
CA ALA A 32 -5.34 6.31 -2.45
C ALA A 32 -6.61 5.46 -2.34
N ARG A 33 -7.32 5.23 -3.45
CA ARG A 33 -8.51 4.37 -3.45
C ARG A 33 -8.20 2.91 -3.16
N TYR A 34 -7.09 2.40 -3.70
CA TYR A 34 -6.69 1.01 -3.49
C TYR A 34 -6.27 0.74 -2.04
N ILE A 35 -5.46 1.63 -1.47
CA ILE A 35 -5.02 1.55 -0.08
C ILE A 35 -6.22 1.74 0.86
N ASP A 36 -7.09 2.71 0.61
CA ASP A 36 -8.31 2.91 1.42
C ASP A 36 -9.20 1.67 1.46
N PHE A 37 -9.40 1.02 0.31
CA PHE A 37 -10.09 -0.27 0.25
C PHE A 37 -9.41 -1.32 1.15
N MET A 38 -8.09 -1.48 1.02
CA MET A 38 -7.33 -2.45 1.83
C MET A 38 -7.40 -2.13 3.32
N LEU A 39 -7.33 -0.86 3.71
CA LEU A 39 -7.38 -0.43 5.11
C LEU A 39 -8.78 -0.61 5.72
N ARG A 40 -9.84 -0.33 4.97
CA ARG A 40 -11.22 -0.45 5.47
C ARG A 40 -11.75 -1.87 5.50
N GLU A 41 -11.29 -2.74 4.60
CA GLU A 41 -11.79 -4.10 4.54
C GLU A 41 -11.49 -4.85 5.85
N LEU A 42 -12.51 -5.42 6.47
CA LEU A 42 -12.34 -6.17 7.71
C LEU A 42 -11.54 -7.46 7.46
N ALA A 43 -11.00 -8.05 8.53
CA ALA A 43 -10.41 -9.37 8.44
C ALA A 43 -11.46 -10.36 7.90
N SER A 44 -11.15 -11.00 6.77
CA SER A 44 -12.06 -11.91 6.09
C SER A 44 -12.21 -13.22 6.85
N GLN A 45 -13.35 -13.89 6.66
CA GLN A 45 -13.70 -15.11 7.39
C GLN A 45 -12.60 -16.20 7.36
N PRO A 46 -11.90 -16.46 6.23
CA PRO A 46 -10.84 -17.47 6.22
C PRO A 46 -9.67 -17.17 7.17
N TYR A 47 -9.31 -15.90 7.34
CA TYR A 47 -8.27 -15.48 8.28
C TYR A 47 -8.73 -15.68 9.73
N LEU A 48 -9.99 -15.33 10.03
CA LEU A 48 -10.60 -15.54 11.35
C LEU A 48 -10.71 -17.02 11.71
N ASP A 49 -11.12 -17.85 10.75
CA ASP A 49 -11.20 -19.30 10.91
C ASP A 49 -9.81 -19.89 11.17
N LEU A 50 -8.79 -19.45 10.40
CA LEU A 50 -7.42 -19.88 10.61
C LEU A 50 -6.93 -19.52 12.02
N ARG A 51 -7.17 -18.28 12.47
CA ARG A 51 -6.83 -17.82 13.83
C ARG A 51 -7.48 -18.71 14.89
N SER A 52 -8.74 -19.08 14.73
CA SER A 52 -9.43 -19.99 15.64
C SER A 52 -8.78 -21.39 15.68
N LEU A 53 -8.43 -21.93 14.51
CA LEU A 53 -7.83 -23.26 14.37
C LEU A 53 -6.42 -23.37 14.93
N ILE A 54 -5.62 -22.31 14.86
CA ILE A 54 -4.20 -22.35 15.26
C ILE A 54 -3.89 -21.56 16.53
N GLY A 55 -4.83 -20.78 17.06
CA GLY A 55 -4.59 -19.85 18.17
C GLY A 55 -4.06 -20.46 19.47
N HIS A 56 -4.24 -21.77 19.66
CA HIS A 56 -3.75 -22.54 20.81
C HIS A 56 -2.41 -23.25 20.56
N LYS A 57 -1.84 -23.12 19.36
CA LYS A 57 -0.57 -23.72 18.96
C LYS A 57 0.54 -22.69 19.01
N ASP A 58 1.78 -23.15 19.05
CA ASP A 58 2.89 -22.26 18.73
C ASP A 58 3.01 -22.13 17.21
N TYR A 59 2.82 -20.92 16.70
CA TYR A 59 2.82 -20.61 15.27
C TYR A 59 3.48 -19.27 14.98
N PHE A 60 3.91 -19.14 13.73
CA PHE A 60 4.42 -17.91 13.13
C PHE A 60 3.86 -17.80 11.71
N ILE A 61 3.42 -16.62 11.29
CA ILE A 61 2.84 -16.35 9.98
C ILE A 61 3.86 -15.57 9.15
N LEU A 62 4.41 -16.20 8.11
CA LEU A 62 5.16 -15.54 7.06
C LEU A 62 4.22 -15.31 5.87
N SER A 63 3.99 -14.05 5.49
CA SER A 63 3.06 -13.69 4.43
C SER A 63 3.74 -12.94 3.29
N THR A 64 3.36 -13.27 2.06
CA THR A 64 3.66 -12.46 0.88
C THR A 64 2.55 -11.47 0.53
N ASN A 65 1.40 -11.57 1.20
CA ASN A 65 0.28 -10.65 0.98
C ASN A 65 0.61 -9.31 1.64
N VAL A 66 0.23 -8.23 0.95
CA VAL A 66 0.42 -6.84 1.40
C VAL A 66 -0.91 -6.15 1.72
N ASP A 67 -1.98 -6.94 1.84
CA ASP A 67 -3.39 -6.52 1.88
C ASP A 67 -3.91 -6.19 3.28
N THR A 68 -3.04 -6.11 4.29
CA THR A 68 -3.34 -5.86 5.72
C THR A 68 -4.15 -6.97 6.43
N GLN A 69 -4.54 -8.05 5.74
CA GLN A 69 -5.41 -9.07 6.34
C GLN A 69 -4.71 -9.87 7.45
N ALA A 70 -3.42 -10.17 7.28
CA ALA A 70 -2.63 -10.85 8.30
C ALA A 70 -2.45 -9.98 9.55
N GLU A 71 -2.10 -8.70 9.37
CA GLU A 71 -1.94 -7.70 10.45
C GLU A 71 -3.24 -7.52 11.25
N LYS A 72 -4.39 -7.44 10.57
CA LYS A 72 -5.70 -7.31 11.21
C LYS A 72 -6.11 -8.55 12.02
N THR A 73 -5.51 -9.70 11.73
CA THR A 73 -5.97 -10.99 12.25
C THR A 73 -5.06 -11.50 13.36
N PHE A 74 -3.76 -11.42 13.19
CA PHE A 74 -2.76 -12.06 14.04
C PHE A 74 -1.92 -11.02 14.79
N PRO A 75 -1.41 -11.34 16.00
CA PRO A 75 -0.52 -10.42 16.72
C PRO A 75 0.75 -10.12 15.94
N ASP A 76 1.19 -8.86 15.97
CA ASP A 76 2.36 -8.37 15.23
C ASP A 76 3.64 -9.16 15.56
N GLU A 77 3.80 -9.62 16.81
CA GLU A 77 4.99 -10.38 17.22
C GLU A 77 5.04 -11.79 16.60
N ARG A 78 3.95 -12.23 15.95
CA ARG A 78 3.82 -13.54 15.29
C ARG A 78 3.67 -13.44 13.78
N THR A 79 3.78 -12.24 13.21
CA THR A 79 3.65 -12.02 11.77
C THR A 79 4.94 -11.47 11.17
N CYS A 80 5.24 -11.87 9.95
CA CYS A 80 6.24 -11.24 9.10
C CYS A 80 5.62 -10.96 7.74
N ASN A 81 5.46 -9.67 7.46
CA ASN A 81 5.01 -9.16 6.18
C ASN A 81 6.20 -9.06 5.23
N TYR A 82 6.58 -10.21 4.68
CA TYR A 82 7.84 -10.35 3.92
C TYR A 82 7.91 -9.43 2.70
N GLN A 83 6.75 -9.12 2.09
CA GLN A 83 6.65 -8.24 0.93
C GLN A 83 6.24 -6.80 1.27
N GLY A 84 6.15 -6.47 2.57
CA GLY A 84 5.65 -5.19 3.04
C GLY A 84 4.14 -5.19 3.29
N SER A 85 3.53 -4.01 3.36
CA SER A 85 2.11 -3.79 3.62
C SER A 85 1.64 -2.45 3.07
N PHE A 86 0.44 -2.43 2.49
CA PHE A 86 -0.22 -1.19 2.07
C PHE A 86 -0.61 -0.27 3.24
N ALA A 87 -0.53 -0.74 4.49
CA ALA A 87 -0.70 0.12 5.66
C ALA A 87 0.41 1.16 5.83
N HIS A 88 1.55 0.98 5.14
CA HIS A 88 2.71 1.83 5.28
C HIS A 88 3.22 2.37 3.95
N LEU A 89 3.94 3.48 4.06
CA LEU A 89 4.72 4.08 3.00
C LEU A 89 6.20 4.12 3.40
N GLN A 90 7.11 4.14 2.42
CA GLN A 90 8.54 4.38 2.61
C GLN A 90 9.04 5.46 1.65
N CYS A 91 10.24 6.01 1.89
CA CYS A 91 10.87 6.90 0.92
C CYS A 91 11.26 6.13 -0.34
N LYS A 92 10.93 6.67 -1.52
CA LYS A 92 11.33 6.10 -2.83
C LYS A 92 12.83 6.18 -3.09
N GLN A 93 13.46 7.23 -2.57
CA GLN A 93 14.91 7.34 -2.48
C GLN A 93 15.25 6.86 -1.07
N PRO A 94 15.65 5.59 -0.84
CA PRO A 94 15.69 4.96 0.48
C PRO A 94 16.76 5.58 1.41
N CYS A 95 16.52 6.83 1.82
CA CYS A 95 17.42 7.69 2.60
C CYS A 95 17.30 7.42 4.11
N CYS A 96 16.19 6.82 4.52
CA CYS A 96 15.86 6.45 5.89
C CYS A 96 15.03 5.16 5.85
N ASP A 97 15.17 4.32 6.87
CA ASP A 97 14.40 3.09 7.04
C ASP A 97 13.11 3.31 7.84
N GLU A 98 12.54 4.51 7.77
CA GLU A 98 11.31 4.86 8.50
C GLU A 98 10.07 4.47 7.69
N LEU A 99 9.09 3.86 8.36
CA LEU A 99 7.77 3.59 7.81
C LEU A 99 6.78 4.68 8.24
N PHE A 100 6.01 5.17 7.27
CA PHE A 100 4.98 6.18 7.50
C PHE A 100 3.61 5.51 7.41
N ASP A 101 2.72 5.75 8.38
CA ASP A 101 1.32 5.32 8.30
C ASP A 101 0.68 5.93 7.04
N ALA A 102 0.11 5.08 6.18
CA ALA A 102 -0.51 5.51 4.93
C ALA A 102 -1.84 6.23 5.16
N SER A 103 -2.55 5.94 6.25
CA SER A 103 -3.93 6.38 6.48
C SER A 103 -4.12 7.90 6.38
N PRO A 104 -3.31 8.76 7.04
CA PRO A 104 -3.49 10.20 6.98
C PRO A 104 -3.26 10.80 5.58
N TYR A 105 -2.33 10.23 4.80
CA TYR A 105 -2.06 10.67 3.43
C TYR A 105 -3.23 10.31 2.51
N VAL A 106 -3.73 9.08 2.63
CA VAL A 106 -4.83 8.57 1.84
C VAL A 106 -6.12 9.33 2.13
N GLU A 107 -6.44 9.56 3.41
CA GLU A 107 -7.61 10.34 3.82
C GLU A 107 -7.59 11.76 3.24
N ARG A 108 -6.43 12.44 3.29
CA ARG A 108 -6.26 13.77 2.72
C ARG A 108 -6.48 13.77 1.20
N MET A 109 -5.87 12.82 0.49
CA MET A 109 -6.04 12.68 -0.96
C MET A 109 -7.50 12.42 -1.35
N LEU A 110 -8.21 11.54 -0.63
CA LEU A 110 -9.61 11.21 -0.91
C LEU A 110 -10.55 12.39 -0.65
N ALA A 111 -10.25 13.22 0.35
CA ALA A 111 -11.04 14.41 0.64
C ALA A 111 -10.86 15.51 -0.41
N GLY A 112 -9.66 15.64 -0.99
CA GLY A 112 -9.30 16.71 -1.94
C GLY A 112 -9.40 16.34 -3.43
N MET A 113 -9.39 15.04 -3.78
CA MET A 113 -9.30 14.61 -5.19
C MET A 113 -10.51 15.02 -6.02
N ALA A 114 -10.25 15.39 -7.28
CA ALA A 114 -11.28 15.68 -8.27
C ALA A 114 -11.24 14.62 -9.37
N GLY A 115 -12.27 13.77 -9.44
CA GLY A 115 -12.32 12.68 -10.41
C GLY A 115 -11.26 11.60 -10.13
N PHE A 116 -10.25 11.53 -10.99
CA PHE A 116 -9.15 10.54 -10.94
C PHE A 116 -7.77 11.18 -10.76
N GLU A 117 -7.71 12.38 -10.18
CA GLU A 117 -6.47 13.11 -9.91
C GLU A 117 -6.48 13.65 -8.48
N VAL A 118 -5.38 13.43 -7.75
CA VAL A 118 -5.13 14.10 -6.47
C VAL A 118 -4.51 15.48 -6.71
N LEU A 119 -4.57 16.37 -5.71
CA LEU A 119 -3.84 17.63 -5.75
C LEU A 119 -2.33 17.36 -5.68
N SER A 120 -1.52 18.06 -6.48
CA SER A 120 -0.06 17.85 -6.50
C SER A 120 0.61 18.09 -5.13
N GLU A 121 0.00 18.94 -4.29
CA GLU A 121 0.45 19.22 -2.91
C GLU A 121 0.08 18.13 -1.89
N ASP A 122 -0.78 17.18 -2.27
CA ASP A 122 -1.16 16.02 -1.45
C ASP A 122 -0.27 14.80 -1.74
N ILE A 123 0.49 14.79 -2.85
CA ILE A 123 1.44 13.73 -3.17
C ILE A 123 2.46 13.61 -2.01
N PRO A 124 2.60 12.42 -1.41
CA PRO A 124 3.28 12.29 -0.14
C PRO A 124 4.79 12.40 -0.34
N ARG A 125 5.46 13.14 0.55
CA ARG A 125 6.90 13.41 0.48
C ARG A 125 7.59 13.04 1.78
N CYS A 126 8.78 12.45 1.64
CA CYS A 126 9.65 12.13 2.75
C CYS A 126 10.07 13.43 3.46
N PRO A 127 9.85 13.53 4.78
CA PRO A 127 10.23 14.73 5.54
C PRO A 127 11.75 14.92 5.62
N HIS A 128 12.54 13.87 5.38
CA HIS A 128 14.00 13.91 5.49
C HIS A 128 14.70 14.43 4.23
N CYS A 129 14.17 14.13 3.04
CA CYS A 129 14.83 14.48 1.77
C CYS A 129 13.92 15.10 0.71
N GLY A 130 12.61 15.21 0.94
CA GLY A 130 11.65 15.80 0.01
C GLY A 130 11.29 14.94 -1.21
N TRP A 131 11.93 13.78 -1.38
CA TRP A 131 11.53 12.78 -2.37
C TRP A 131 10.14 12.21 -2.08
N GLN A 132 9.53 11.59 -3.08
CA GLN A 132 8.22 10.98 -2.93
C GLN A 132 8.30 9.81 -1.95
N LEU A 133 7.26 9.67 -1.13
CA LEU A 133 6.96 8.40 -0.50
C LEU A 133 6.35 7.47 -1.57
N VAL A 134 6.42 6.16 -1.34
CA VAL A 134 5.77 5.10 -2.13
C VAL A 134 5.18 4.07 -1.17
N PRO A 135 4.15 3.31 -1.58
CA PRO A 135 3.64 2.19 -0.78
C PRO A 135 4.78 1.25 -0.39
N TRP A 136 4.79 0.81 0.87
CA TRP A 136 5.81 -0.10 1.40
C TRP A 136 5.55 -1.52 0.89
N VAL A 137 5.87 -1.73 -0.38
CA VAL A 137 5.74 -2.99 -1.11
C VAL A 137 7.09 -3.29 -1.75
N ARG A 138 7.57 -4.52 -1.65
CA ARG A 138 8.94 -4.87 -2.02
C ARG A 138 9.26 -4.62 -3.49
N ASP A 139 10.24 -3.74 -3.72
CA ASP A 139 10.94 -3.48 -4.97
C ASP A 139 12.47 -3.41 -4.75
N ASP A 140 13.22 -2.86 -5.71
CA ASP A 140 14.68 -2.68 -5.65
C ASP A 140 15.15 -1.62 -4.64
N THR A 141 14.25 -0.79 -4.14
CA THR A 141 14.49 0.26 -3.14
C THR A 141 13.93 -0.10 -1.75
N PHE A 142 13.34 -1.28 -1.59
CA PHE A 142 12.67 -1.69 -0.37
C PHE A 142 13.62 -1.77 0.83
N LEU A 143 13.23 -1.12 1.93
CA LEU A 143 13.86 -1.27 3.23
C LEU A 143 12.92 -2.02 4.20
N GLN A 144 13.49 -2.71 5.18
CA GLN A 144 12.71 -3.63 6.03
C GLN A 144 11.87 -2.91 7.11
N GLY A 145 12.04 -1.61 7.28
CA GLY A 145 11.57 -0.86 8.44
C GLY A 145 12.58 -0.98 9.58
N GLY A 146 13.10 0.16 10.03
CA GLY A 146 13.89 0.26 11.24
C GLY A 146 12.99 0.11 12.47
N ALA A 147 13.39 -0.76 13.39
CA ALA A 147 12.78 -0.92 14.70
C ALA A 147 12.98 0.31 15.61
#